data_AF-X1HYM6-F1
#
_entry.id   AF-X1HYM6-F1
#
_cell.length_a   1.000
_cell.length_b   1.000
_cell.length_c   1.000
_cell.angle_alpha   90.00
_cell.angle_beta   90.00
_cell.angle_gamma   90.00
#
_symmetry.space_group_name_H-M   'P 1'
#
loop_
_entity.id
_entity.type
_entity.pdbx_description
1 polymer ?
#
loop_
_entity_poly.entity_id
_entity_poly.type
_entity_poly.pdbx_seq_one_letter_code
_entity_poly.pdbx_strand_id
1 'polypeptide(L)'
;LNTVPGLWKENFRKTPIYIPGETVPDPAFLENPEEETKSAILNPIGMKPISEQVKKGSKVTIIFPDRVKGGFQENSHRKVSIPIVIEECLKAGVEKKDIKLICSNGLHRKNTREEWRAILGQKIFDDFYYSNQIVNHDSEDWDNLIDLGYDELGDRVIMNKEVFDSDLAVLIGHTLGNPYGGYSGGYKHCATGITHWKSIASHHIPDVMHRDDFTPVSNESLMRKKFDSIGKYMEKCMNKKYFTIDGVLDTSARQIAVYAGYGKEIQ
;
A
#
# COMPACT_ATOMS: atom_id res chain seq x y z
N LEU A 1 -5.38 -35.66 22.04
CA LEU A 1 -4.38 -34.59 21.89
C LEU A 1 -3.92 -34.18 23.28
N ASN A 2 -2.95 -34.90 23.83
CA ASN A 2 -2.34 -34.61 25.12
C ASN A 2 -1.46 -33.37 24.94
N THR A 3 -1.96 -32.23 25.38
CA THR A 3 -1.24 -30.95 25.40
C THR A 3 -0.17 -31.02 26.48
N VAL A 4 1.07 -30.71 26.11
CA VAL A 4 2.21 -30.59 27.02
C VAL A 4 1.91 -29.47 28.03
N PRO A 5 1.63 -29.76 29.31
CA PRO A 5 1.30 -28.76 30.31
C PRO A 5 2.59 -28.33 30.99
N GLY A 6 3.29 -27.34 30.42
CA GLY A 6 4.51 -26.84 31.07
C GLY A 6 5.12 -25.60 30.42
N LEU A 7 5.30 -25.61 29.10
CA LEU A 7 6.08 -24.56 28.43
C LEU A 7 5.43 -23.17 28.39
N TRP A 8 4.10 -23.09 28.51
CA TRP A 8 3.37 -21.82 28.39
C TRP A 8 3.05 -21.13 29.71
N LYS A 9 3.10 -21.82 30.86
CA LYS A 9 2.64 -21.23 32.14
C LYS A 9 3.73 -20.59 32.99
N GLU A 10 5.00 -20.98 32.83
CA GLU A 10 6.06 -20.49 33.73
C GLU A 10 6.76 -19.20 33.26
N ASN A 11 6.69 -18.84 31.98
CA ASN A 11 7.46 -17.70 31.46
C ASN A 11 6.75 -16.33 31.50
N PHE A 12 5.45 -16.25 31.83
CA PHE A 12 4.71 -14.99 31.78
C PHE A 12 4.68 -14.18 33.08
N ARG A 13 5.17 -14.70 34.21
CA ARG A 13 5.14 -13.97 35.49
C ARG A 13 6.07 -12.75 35.56
N LYS A 14 6.95 -12.56 34.58
CA LYS A 14 7.88 -11.42 34.51
C LYS A 14 7.89 -10.70 33.16
N THR A 15 6.97 -11.01 32.24
CA THR A 15 6.90 -10.30 30.97
C THR A 15 6.29 -8.92 31.21
N PRO A 16 7.04 -7.81 31.00
CA PRO A 16 6.44 -6.48 31.06
C PRO A 16 5.24 -6.40 30.12
N ILE A 17 4.11 -5.93 30.64
CA ILE A 17 2.91 -5.65 29.84
C ILE A 17 3.12 -4.28 29.20
N TYR A 18 3.24 -4.27 27.87
CA TYR A 18 3.26 -3.03 27.10
C TYR A 18 1.86 -2.78 26.54
N ILE A 19 1.31 -1.62 26.86
CA ILE A 19 0.07 -1.10 26.26
C ILE A 19 0.48 -0.04 25.23
N PRO A 20 0.34 -0.31 23.92
CA PRO A 20 0.67 0.65 22.86
C PRO A 20 -0.05 1.99 23.10
N GLY A 21 0.68 3.11 22.98
CA GLY A 21 0.16 4.45 23.20
C GLY A 21 0.10 4.90 24.67
N GLU A 22 0.13 3.97 25.65
CA GLU A 22 0.07 4.30 27.09
C GLU A 22 1.42 4.08 27.79
N THR A 23 2.01 2.88 27.64
CA THR A 23 3.30 2.56 28.28
C THR A 23 4.47 3.21 27.52
N VAL A 24 4.32 3.33 26.21
CA VAL A 24 5.21 4.06 25.32
C VAL A 24 4.30 4.92 24.44
N PRO A 25 4.30 6.25 24.59
CA PRO A 25 3.48 7.11 23.76
C PRO A 25 3.97 7.06 22.31
N ASP A 26 3.02 7.10 21.38
CA ASP A 26 3.35 7.31 19.98
C ASP A 26 3.99 8.71 19.80
N PRO A 27 4.81 8.91 18.75
CA PRO A 27 5.24 10.25 18.36
C PRO A 27 4.05 11.18 18.13
N ALA A 28 4.29 12.50 18.23
CA ALA A 28 3.25 13.48 17.94
C ALA A 28 2.74 13.32 16.50
N PHE A 29 1.42 13.36 16.34
CA PHE A 29 0.78 13.37 15.02
C PHE A 29 0.86 14.77 14.40
N LEU A 30 0.76 14.83 13.07
CA LEU A 30 0.76 16.06 12.31
C LEU A 30 -0.50 16.87 12.60
N GLU A 31 -0.33 18.13 13.01
CA GLU A 31 -1.46 19.06 13.22
C GLU A 31 -2.15 19.42 11.89
N ASN A 32 -1.36 19.56 10.82
CA ASN A 32 -1.85 19.85 9.47
C ASN A 32 -1.41 18.76 8.47
N PRO A 33 -2.02 17.56 8.49
CA PRO A 33 -1.64 16.47 7.59
C PRO A 33 -1.86 16.80 6.12
N GLU A 34 -2.76 17.72 5.78
CA GLU A 34 -3.02 18.14 4.39
C GLU A 34 -1.84 18.90 3.79
N GLU A 35 -1.29 19.88 4.52
CA GLU A 35 -0.14 20.67 4.07
C GLU A 35 1.11 19.81 3.94
N GLU A 36 1.39 18.95 4.93
CA GLU A 36 2.53 18.03 4.91
C GLU A 36 2.43 17.01 3.76
N THR A 37 1.25 16.44 3.55
CA THR A 37 1.01 15.52 2.42
C THR A 37 1.20 16.23 1.09
N LYS A 38 0.69 17.46 0.95
CA LYS A 38 0.86 18.26 -0.26
C LYS A 38 2.33 18.58 -0.51
N SER A 39 3.06 18.99 0.53
CA SER A 39 4.49 19.27 0.46
C SER A 39 5.29 18.04 -0.03
N ALA A 40 5.01 16.86 0.55
CA ALA A 40 5.64 15.61 0.14
C ALA A 40 5.36 15.27 -1.34
N ILE A 41 4.11 15.35 -1.78
CA ILE A 41 3.71 15.04 -3.17
C ILE A 41 4.35 16.00 -4.19
N LEU A 42 4.48 17.29 -3.84
CA LEU A 42 5.09 18.30 -4.70
C LEU A 42 6.62 18.21 -4.74
N ASN A 43 7.25 17.65 -3.70
CA ASN A 43 8.69 17.50 -3.58
C ASN A 43 9.09 16.03 -3.38
N PRO A 44 8.79 15.14 -4.34
CA PRO A 44 9.01 13.71 -4.15
C PRO A 44 10.48 13.34 -4.11
N ILE A 45 10.82 12.38 -3.25
CA ILE A 45 12.17 11.88 -3.08
C ILE A 45 12.52 10.91 -4.23
N GLY A 46 13.66 11.12 -4.87
CA GLY A 46 14.20 10.18 -5.86
C GLY A 46 13.45 10.07 -7.19
N MET A 47 12.49 10.96 -7.46
CA MET A 47 11.77 11.06 -8.73
C MET A 47 11.21 12.47 -8.98
N LYS A 48 10.61 12.70 -10.15
CA LYS A 48 10.00 13.97 -10.52
C LYS A 48 8.60 14.14 -9.88
N PRO A 49 8.07 15.37 -9.73
CA PRO A 49 6.67 15.58 -9.34
C PRO A 49 5.68 15.01 -10.38
N ILE A 50 4.43 14.79 -9.97
CA ILE A 50 3.37 14.25 -10.84
C ILE A 50 3.19 15.11 -12.09
N SER A 51 3.22 16.43 -11.94
CA SER A 51 3.04 17.41 -13.02
C SER A 51 4.08 17.30 -14.16
N GLU A 52 5.24 16.68 -13.90
CA GLU A 52 6.27 16.42 -14.90
C GLU A 52 6.26 14.99 -15.45
N GLN A 53 5.41 14.11 -14.92
CA GLN A 53 5.33 12.70 -15.30
C GLN A 53 4.12 12.40 -16.18
N VAL A 54 3.07 13.22 -16.08
CA VAL A 54 1.84 13.06 -16.84
C VAL A 54 1.53 14.29 -17.68
N LYS A 55 0.69 14.08 -18.68
CA LYS A 55 0.19 15.10 -19.62
C LYS A 55 -1.20 14.70 -20.11
N LYS A 56 -1.85 15.57 -20.88
CA LYS A 56 -3.11 15.21 -21.57
C LYS A 56 -3.00 13.88 -22.32
N GLY A 57 -3.98 13.00 -22.09
CA GLY A 57 -4.05 11.65 -22.65
C GLY A 57 -3.28 10.57 -21.87
N SER A 58 -2.58 10.93 -20.78
CA SER A 58 -1.94 9.93 -19.90
C SER A 58 -2.99 9.19 -19.08
N LYS A 59 -2.83 7.87 -18.92
CA LYS A 59 -3.64 7.04 -18.03
C LYS A 59 -3.00 6.96 -16.65
N VAL A 60 -3.75 7.31 -15.61
CA VAL A 60 -3.27 7.30 -14.24
C VAL A 60 -4.07 6.29 -13.42
N THR A 61 -3.37 5.42 -12.70
CA THR A 61 -3.99 4.51 -11.76
C THR A 61 -3.56 4.89 -10.34
N ILE A 62 -4.53 5.14 -9.46
CA ILE A 62 -4.34 5.43 -8.04
C ILE A 62 -4.74 4.18 -7.24
N ILE A 63 -3.77 3.53 -6.63
CA ILE A 63 -3.94 2.32 -5.86
C ILE A 63 -4.05 2.69 -4.38
N PHE A 64 -5.10 2.24 -3.70
CA PHE A 64 -5.34 2.56 -2.30
C PHE A 64 -5.74 1.32 -1.47
N PRO A 65 -5.33 1.21 -0.19
CA PRO A 65 -5.63 0.06 0.64
C PRO A 65 -7.11 -0.02 0.99
N ASP A 66 -7.57 -1.24 1.18
CA ASP A 66 -8.94 -1.59 1.55
C ASP A 66 -9.31 -1.14 2.98
N ARG A 67 -10.47 -1.61 3.45
CA ARG A 67 -11.09 -1.19 4.71
C ARG A 67 -10.27 -1.55 5.96
N VAL A 68 -9.34 -2.51 5.89
CA VAL A 68 -8.70 -3.05 7.10
C VAL A 68 -7.47 -2.26 7.54
N LYS A 69 -7.17 -1.16 6.84
CA LYS A 69 -5.98 -0.33 7.02
C LYS A 69 -6.31 1.16 6.97
N GLY A 70 -5.43 2.01 7.51
CA GLY A 70 -5.39 3.45 7.22
C GLY A 70 -6.49 4.34 7.82
N GLY A 71 -7.41 3.80 8.63
CA GLY A 71 -8.44 4.56 9.33
C GLY A 71 -9.59 5.11 8.45
N PHE A 72 -10.65 5.60 9.08
CA PHE A 72 -11.86 6.12 8.42
C PHE A 72 -12.12 7.60 8.72
N GLN A 73 -11.33 8.19 9.62
CA GLN A 73 -11.45 9.58 10.03
C GLN A 73 -11.33 10.54 8.85
N GLU A 74 -11.84 11.75 9.00
CA GLU A 74 -11.98 12.67 7.88
C GLU A 74 -10.64 13.10 7.28
N ASN A 75 -9.64 13.28 8.13
CA ASN A 75 -8.26 13.54 7.73
C ASN A 75 -7.43 12.26 7.54
N SER A 76 -8.05 11.10 7.33
CA SER A 76 -7.29 9.85 7.07
C SER A 76 -6.41 9.98 5.83
N HIS A 77 -5.27 9.26 5.84
CA HIS A 77 -4.23 9.40 4.82
C HIS A 77 -4.75 9.28 3.37
N ARG A 78 -5.68 8.36 3.12
CA ARG A 78 -6.33 8.21 1.80
C ARG A 78 -7.15 9.43 1.41
N LYS A 79 -8.00 9.92 2.32
CA LYS A 79 -8.88 11.08 2.08
C LYS A 79 -8.09 12.36 1.86
N VAL A 80 -6.88 12.45 2.42
CA VAL A 80 -5.98 13.58 2.20
C VAL A 80 -5.18 13.43 0.90
N SER A 81 -4.53 12.27 0.70
CA SER A 81 -3.59 12.08 -0.42
C SER A 81 -4.27 11.99 -1.78
N ILE A 82 -5.39 11.27 -1.88
CA ILE A 82 -6.05 10.99 -3.17
C ILE A 82 -6.54 12.27 -3.86
N PRO A 83 -7.23 13.20 -3.17
CA PRO A 83 -7.62 14.47 -3.78
C PRO A 83 -6.44 15.29 -4.30
N ILE A 84 -5.32 15.33 -3.56
CA ILE A 84 -4.12 16.08 -3.97
C ILE A 84 -3.51 15.47 -5.24
N VAL A 85 -3.38 14.14 -5.30
CA VAL A 85 -2.90 13.44 -6.50
C VAL A 85 -3.78 13.72 -7.70
N ILE A 86 -5.10 13.67 -7.54
CA ILE A 86 -6.07 13.97 -8.61
C ILE A 86 -5.91 15.42 -9.06
N GLU A 87 -5.80 16.37 -8.14
CA GLU A 87 -5.59 17.79 -8.45
C GLU A 87 -4.34 18.01 -9.31
N GLU A 88 -3.21 17.40 -8.93
CA GLU A 88 -1.96 17.52 -9.69
C GLU A 88 -2.04 16.87 -11.08
N CYS A 89 -2.74 15.74 -11.21
CA CYS A 89 -3.00 15.13 -12.52
C CYS A 89 -3.85 16.04 -13.42
N LEU A 90 -4.93 16.63 -12.88
CA LEU A 90 -5.81 17.52 -13.62
C LEU A 90 -5.08 18.80 -14.04
N LYS A 91 -4.24 19.38 -13.17
CA LYS A 91 -3.38 20.54 -13.49
C LYS A 91 -2.41 20.24 -14.64
N ALA A 92 -1.89 19.03 -14.70
CA ALA A 92 -1.03 18.56 -15.80
C ALA A 92 -1.81 18.24 -17.09
N GLY A 93 -3.14 18.37 -17.07
CA GLY A 93 -4.02 18.19 -18.23
C GLY A 93 -4.54 16.78 -18.44
N VAL A 94 -4.31 15.85 -17.49
CA VAL A 94 -4.96 14.53 -17.51
C VAL A 94 -6.48 14.74 -17.40
N GLU A 95 -7.26 14.05 -18.23
CA GLU A 95 -8.71 14.15 -18.15
C GLU A 95 -9.23 13.24 -17.03
N LYS A 96 -10.28 13.65 -16.32
CA LYS A 96 -10.87 12.86 -15.21
C LYS A 96 -11.17 11.41 -15.61
N LYS A 97 -11.63 11.18 -16.85
CA LYS A 97 -11.93 9.83 -17.40
C LYS A 97 -10.72 8.90 -17.49
N ASP A 98 -9.50 9.45 -17.49
CA ASP A 98 -8.24 8.71 -17.64
C ASP A 98 -7.59 8.40 -16.28
N ILE A 99 -8.26 8.73 -15.17
CA ILE A 99 -7.82 8.42 -13.80
C ILE A 99 -8.66 7.27 -13.24
N LYS A 100 -8.04 6.17 -12.82
CA LYS A 100 -8.73 5.03 -12.22
C LYS A 100 -8.27 4.80 -10.78
N LEU A 101 -9.21 4.49 -9.89
CA LEU A 101 -8.96 4.18 -8.48
C LEU A 101 -9.12 2.68 -8.26
N ILE A 102 -8.04 2.01 -7.83
CA ILE A 102 -8.03 0.56 -7.59
C ILE A 102 -7.84 0.28 -6.10
N CYS A 103 -8.84 -0.35 -5.49
CA CYS A 103 -8.75 -0.85 -4.14
C CYS A 103 -7.84 -2.09 -4.12
N SER A 104 -6.77 -2.03 -3.34
CA SER A 104 -5.73 -3.06 -3.24
C SER A 104 -6.02 -4.06 -2.12
N ASN A 105 -7.15 -4.76 -2.25
CA ASN A 105 -7.62 -5.71 -1.24
C ASN A 105 -6.82 -7.03 -1.20
N GLY A 106 -5.93 -7.30 -2.17
CA GLY A 106 -5.18 -8.55 -2.24
C GLY A 106 -6.13 -9.76 -2.18
N LEU A 107 -5.93 -10.66 -1.22
CA LEU A 107 -6.78 -11.84 -0.98
C LEU A 107 -7.97 -11.58 -0.04
N HIS A 108 -8.17 -10.34 0.42
CA HIS A 108 -9.37 -10.02 1.20
C HIS A 108 -10.60 -10.02 0.31
N ARG A 109 -11.78 -10.19 0.93
CA ARG A 109 -13.04 -9.94 0.24
C ARG A 109 -13.06 -8.54 -0.36
N LYS A 110 -13.76 -8.41 -1.48
CA LYS A 110 -14.02 -7.13 -2.14
C LYS A 110 -14.69 -6.15 -1.17
N ASN A 111 -14.29 -4.88 -1.23
CA ASN A 111 -14.95 -3.80 -0.50
C ASN A 111 -16.34 -3.53 -1.11
N THR A 112 -17.29 -3.17 -0.25
CA THR A 112 -18.61 -2.72 -0.69
C THR A 112 -18.59 -1.25 -1.14
N ARG A 113 -19.69 -0.83 -1.77
CA ARG A 113 -19.93 0.56 -2.14
C ARG A 113 -19.81 1.51 -0.94
N GLU A 114 -20.41 1.13 0.18
CA GLU A 114 -20.41 1.92 1.41
C GLU A 114 -19.02 2.01 2.02
N GLU A 115 -18.24 0.93 1.93
CA GLU A 115 -16.85 0.91 2.40
C GLU A 115 -15.96 1.81 1.55
N TRP A 116 -16.11 1.81 0.22
CA TRP A 116 -15.44 2.78 -0.65
C TRP A 116 -15.80 4.22 -0.32
N ARG A 117 -17.09 4.51 -0.14
CA ARG A 117 -17.54 5.85 0.27
C ARG A 117 -16.92 6.28 1.59
N ALA A 118 -16.85 5.37 2.57
CA ALA A 118 -16.28 5.67 3.88
C ALA A 118 -14.77 5.96 3.82
N ILE A 119 -13.99 5.22 3.03
CA ILE A 119 -12.52 5.37 2.97
C ILE A 119 -12.04 6.43 1.97
N LEU A 120 -12.83 6.77 0.95
CA LEU A 120 -12.49 7.80 -0.04
C LEU A 120 -13.12 9.16 0.28
N GLY A 121 -14.16 9.19 1.11
CA GLY A 121 -14.98 10.37 1.35
C GLY A 121 -16.05 10.57 0.25
N GLN A 122 -17.11 11.28 0.60
CA GLN A 122 -18.30 11.44 -0.26
C GLN A 122 -17.95 12.04 -1.62
N LYS A 123 -17.13 13.10 -1.63
CA LYS A 123 -16.80 13.84 -2.86
C LYS A 123 -16.09 12.95 -3.89
N ILE A 124 -14.99 12.30 -3.50
CA ILE A 124 -14.23 11.42 -4.40
C ILE A 124 -15.07 10.22 -4.83
N PHE A 125 -15.85 9.66 -3.90
CA PHE A 125 -16.76 8.57 -4.22
C PHE A 125 -17.77 8.96 -5.31
N ASP A 126 -18.50 10.06 -5.14
CA ASP A 126 -19.50 10.50 -6.13
C ASP A 126 -18.85 10.90 -7.46
N ASP A 127 -17.65 11.47 -7.42
CA ASP A 127 -16.91 11.87 -8.60
C ASP A 127 -16.54 10.66 -9.50
N PHE A 128 -16.17 9.51 -8.93
CA PHE A 128 -15.56 8.40 -9.68
C PHE A 128 -16.40 7.11 -9.73
N TYR A 129 -17.30 6.89 -8.76
CA TYR A 129 -18.06 5.64 -8.65
C TYR A 129 -19.00 5.40 -9.83
N TYR A 130 -19.83 6.39 -10.18
CA TYR A 130 -20.88 6.23 -11.19
C TYR A 130 -20.33 6.10 -12.63
N SER A 131 -19.05 6.44 -12.82
CA SER A 131 -18.31 6.24 -14.07
C SER A 131 -17.52 4.93 -14.12
N ASN A 132 -17.70 4.04 -13.13
CA ASN A 132 -16.99 2.76 -13.01
C ASN A 132 -15.46 2.91 -12.88
N GLN A 133 -15.00 4.02 -12.29
CA GLN A 133 -13.58 4.32 -12.09
C GLN A 133 -13.07 3.94 -10.70
N ILE A 134 -13.92 3.37 -9.83
CA ILE A 134 -13.54 2.78 -8.55
C ILE A 134 -13.78 1.28 -8.64
N VAL A 135 -12.72 0.47 -8.51
CA VAL A 135 -12.79 -0.98 -8.62
C VAL A 135 -12.05 -1.68 -7.49
N ASN A 136 -12.40 -2.93 -7.21
CA ASN A 136 -11.59 -3.81 -6.36
C ASN A 136 -10.59 -4.55 -7.25
N HIS A 137 -9.41 -4.80 -6.73
CA HIS A 137 -8.54 -5.80 -7.31
C HIS A 137 -9.17 -7.19 -7.13
N ASP A 138 -9.03 -8.04 -8.15
CA ASP A 138 -9.39 -9.44 -8.10
C ASP A 138 -8.16 -10.27 -8.44
N SER A 139 -7.68 -11.02 -7.44
CA SER A 139 -6.46 -11.82 -7.54
C SER A 139 -6.64 -13.11 -8.34
N GLU A 140 -7.84 -13.36 -8.88
CA GLU A 140 -8.17 -14.54 -9.70
C GLU A 140 -8.71 -14.19 -11.09
N ASP A 141 -8.85 -12.89 -11.40
CA ASP A 141 -9.37 -12.39 -12.68
C ASP A 141 -8.29 -12.35 -13.77
N TRP A 142 -8.12 -13.46 -14.49
CA TRP A 142 -7.12 -13.57 -15.55
C TRP A 142 -7.34 -12.62 -16.73
N ASP A 143 -8.55 -12.07 -16.93
CA ASP A 143 -8.80 -11.10 -18.01
C ASP A 143 -8.19 -9.72 -17.68
N ASN A 144 -8.01 -9.42 -16.39
CA ASN A 144 -7.43 -8.17 -15.89
C ASN A 144 -6.08 -8.37 -15.18
N LEU A 145 -5.42 -9.50 -15.40
CA LEU A 145 -4.09 -9.80 -14.89
C LEU A 145 -3.10 -9.99 -16.03
N ILE A 146 -1.82 -9.73 -15.75
CA ILE A 146 -0.71 -10.00 -16.65
C ILE A 146 0.37 -10.79 -15.91
N ASP A 147 0.79 -11.93 -16.50
CA ASP A 147 1.88 -12.76 -15.99
C ASP A 147 3.21 -12.21 -16.51
N LEU A 148 4.07 -11.75 -15.60
CA LEU A 148 5.38 -11.19 -15.89
C LEU A 148 6.49 -12.26 -15.76
N GLY A 149 6.15 -13.51 -15.42
CA GLY A 149 7.11 -14.58 -15.20
C GLY A 149 7.60 -14.60 -13.76
N TYR A 150 8.92 -14.59 -13.58
CA TYR A 150 9.57 -14.77 -12.28
C TYR A 150 10.63 -13.70 -12.05
N ASP A 151 10.70 -13.19 -10.82
CA ASP A 151 11.73 -12.24 -10.41
C ASP A 151 13.09 -12.91 -10.12
N GLU A 152 14.08 -12.14 -9.67
CA GLU A 152 15.41 -12.66 -9.33
C GLU A 152 15.46 -13.64 -8.15
N LEU A 153 14.43 -13.69 -7.30
CA LEU A 153 14.31 -14.60 -6.16
C LEU A 153 13.45 -15.82 -6.47
N GLY A 154 13.02 -15.98 -7.72
CA GLY A 154 12.18 -17.09 -8.18
C GLY A 154 10.72 -16.95 -7.76
N ASP A 155 10.28 -15.77 -7.36
CA ASP A 155 8.88 -15.47 -7.05
C ASP A 155 8.10 -15.26 -8.35
N ARG A 156 6.95 -15.94 -8.49
CA ARG A 156 6.07 -15.73 -9.63
C ARG A 156 5.42 -14.35 -9.52
N VAL A 157 5.50 -13.54 -10.57
CA VAL A 157 4.96 -12.17 -10.56
C VAL A 157 3.83 -12.05 -11.58
N ILE A 158 2.60 -12.05 -11.07
CA ILE A 158 1.39 -11.76 -11.84
C ILE A 158 0.70 -10.56 -11.19
N MET A 159 0.47 -9.49 -11.95
CA MET A 159 -0.04 -8.22 -11.42
C MET A 159 -1.27 -7.72 -12.19
N ASN A 160 -1.96 -6.74 -11.59
CA ASN A 160 -3.08 -6.04 -12.21
C ASN A 160 -2.66 -5.38 -13.54
N LYS A 161 -3.33 -5.74 -14.62
CA LYS A 161 -3.03 -5.27 -15.98
C LYS A 161 -3.26 -3.78 -16.15
N GLU A 162 -4.27 -3.20 -15.50
CA GLU A 162 -4.55 -1.76 -15.58
C GLU A 162 -3.47 -0.92 -14.88
N VAL A 163 -2.81 -1.48 -13.87
CA VAL A 163 -1.63 -0.86 -13.25
C VAL A 163 -0.45 -0.93 -14.23
N PHE A 164 -0.21 -2.10 -14.82
CA PHE A 164 0.86 -2.32 -15.80
C PHE A 164 0.75 -1.36 -17.01
N ASP A 165 -0.47 -1.21 -17.54
CA ASP A 165 -0.75 -0.39 -18.72
C ASP A 165 -0.79 1.12 -18.42
N SER A 166 -0.85 1.54 -17.16
CA SER A 166 -0.94 2.97 -16.78
C SER A 166 0.35 3.74 -17.06
N ASP A 167 0.26 4.99 -17.49
CA ASP A 167 1.42 5.88 -17.67
C ASP A 167 2.00 6.34 -16.31
N LEU A 168 1.15 6.45 -15.30
CA LEU A 168 1.52 6.69 -13.91
C LEU A 168 0.71 5.80 -12.97
N ALA A 169 1.41 4.99 -12.15
CA ALA A 169 0.83 4.22 -11.08
C ALA A 169 1.20 4.83 -9.72
N VAL A 170 0.20 5.28 -8.96
CA VAL A 170 0.37 5.92 -7.66
C VAL A 170 -0.03 4.96 -6.55
N LEU A 171 0.90 4.63 -5.63
CA LEU A 171 0.62 3.82 -4.46
C LEU A 171 0.33 4.72 -3.26
N ILE A 172 -0.92 4.77 -2.81
CA ILE A 172 -1.30 5.44 -1.56
C ILE A 172 -1.23 4.41 -0.45
N GLY A 173 -0.11 4.33 0.26
CA GLY A 173 0.10 3.33 1.30
C GLY A 173 0.14 3.95 2.70
N HIS A 174 0.56 3.16 3.68
CA HIS A 174 0.81 3.62 5.04
C HIS A 174 1.84 2.72 5.69
N THR A 175 2.67 3.27 6.57
CA THR A 175 3.73 2.57 7.27
C THR A 175 3.33 2.35 8.72
N LEU A 176 3.03 1.11 9.07
CA LEU A 176 2.73 0.62 10.41
C LEU A 176 3.43 -0.72 10.62
N GLY A 177 3.84 -1.00 11.85
CA GLY A 177 4.35 -2.33 12.23
C GLY A 177 3.35 -3.42 11.82
N ASN A 178 3.85 -4.44 11.14
CA ASN A 178 3.02 -5.46 10.52
C ASN A 178 3.62 -6.85 10.76
N PRO A 179 2.86 -7.78 11.38
CA PRO A 179 3.37 -9.08 11.77
C PRO A 179 3.91 -9.92 10.62
N TYR A 180 3.55 -9.60 9.38
CA TYR A 180 3.99 -10.29 8.17
C TYR A 180 4.93 -9.38 7.36
N GLY A 181 6.24 -9.55 7.53
CA GLY A 181 7.26 -8.87 6.73
C GLY A 181 7.55 -7.42 7.10
N GLY A 182 7.46 -7.08 8.39
CA GLY A 182 8.03 -5.87 8.97
C GLY A 182 7.07 -4.69 9.05
N TYR A 183 7.05 -3.84 8.03
CA TYR A 183 6.16 -2.68 7.97
C TYR A 183 5.11 -2.82 6.84
N SER A 184 4.00 -2.12 6.90
CA SER A 184 3.18 -1.87 5.69
C SER A 184 3.81 -0.80 4.80
N GLY A 185 3.19 -0.46 3.67
CA GLY A 185 3.72 0.55 2.73
C GLY A 185 4.79 -0.01 1.80
N GLY A 186 5.37 0.88 0.99
CA GLY A 186 6.40 0.56 0.01
C GLY A 186 6.02 -0.60 -0.92
N TYR A 187 6.99 -1.44 -1.27
CA TYR A 187 6.76 -2.54 -2.21
C TYR A 187 5.83 -3.63 -1.66
N LYS A 188 5.62 -3.73 -0.34
CA LYS A 188 4.62 -4.65 0.21
C LYS A 188 3.21 -4.31 -0.27
N HIS A 189 2.91 -3.01 -0.44
CA HIS A 189 1.60 -2.57 -0.92
C HIS A 189 1.30 -3.17 -2.29
N CYS A 190 2.23 -3.04 -3.24
CA CYS A 190 2.03 -3.62 -4.57
C CYS A 190 2.11 -5.16 -4.56
N ALA A 191 3.10 -5.74 -3.88
CA ALA A 191 3.37 -7.19 -3.89
C ALA A 191 2.21 -8.02 -3.30
N THR A 192 1.44 -7.45 -2.37
CA THR A 192 0.31 -8.14 -1.71
C THR A 192 -1.07 -7.62 -2.11
N GLY A 193 -1.14 -6.39 -2.62
CA GLY A 193 -2.42 -5.69 -2.80
C GLY A 193 -3.00 -5.75 -4.20
N ILE A 194 -2.16 -5.93 -5.23
CA ILE A 194 -2.55 -5.87 -6.66
C ILE A 194 -1.99 -7.05 -7.47
N THR A 195 -1.74 -8.17 -6.81
CA THR A 195 -1.17 -9.38 -7.41
C THR A 195 -2.11 -10.58 -7.33
N HIS A 196 -1.94 -11.50 -8.27
CA HIS A 196 -2.59 -12.80 -8.23
C HIS A 196 -2.17 -13.58 -6.97
N TRP A 197 -3.04 -14.47 -6.48
CA TRP A 197 -2.77 -15.24 -5.26
C TRP A 197 -1.50 -16.08 -5.32
N LYS A 198 -1.12 -16.56 -6.51
CA LYS A 198 0.14 -17.29 -6.74
C LYS A 198 1.38 -16.45 -6.42
N SER A 199 1.35 -15.14 -6.70
CA SER A 199 2.42 -14.23 -6.31
C SER A 199 2.43 -14.08 -4.79
N ILE A 200 1.26 -13.90 -4.18
CA ILE A 200 1.12 -13.77 -2.71
C ILE A 200 1.60 -15.03 -1.97
N ALA A 201 1.36 -16.20 -2.55
CA ALA A 201 1.78 -17.49 -2.04
C ALA A 201 3.29 -17.72 -2.14
N SER A 202 4.06 -16.88 -2.85
CA SER A 202 5.52 -17.04 -2.92
C SER A 202 6.23 -16.57 -1.64
N HIS A 203 5.57 -15.72 -0.85
CA HIS A 203 6.09 -15.16 0.40
C HIS A 203 5.21 -15.44 1.64
N HIS A 204 3.96 -15.91 1.48
CA HIS A 204 3.10 -16.40 2.58
C HIS A 204 3.12 -17.93 2.70
N ILE A 205 4.31 -18.51 2.81
CA ILE A 205 4.51 -19.96 2.94
C ILE A 205 5.39 -20.30 4.14
N PRO A 206 5.30 -21.53 4.69
CA PRO A 206 6.12 -21.96 5.81
C PRO A 206 7.62 -21.71 5.61
N ASP A 207 8.14 -21.96 4.40
CA ASP A 207 9.57 -21.78 4.08
C ASP A 207 10.06 -20.33 4.19
N VAL A 208 9.15 -19.36 4.21
CA VAL A 208 9.44 -17.94 4.42
C VAL A 208 9.05 -17.52 5.84
N MET A 209 7.88 -17.94 6.32
CA MET A 209 7.28 -17.47 7.58
C MET A 209 7.81 -18.18 8.83
N HIS A 210 8.42 -19.35 8.70
CA HIS A 210 9.00 -20.10 9.83
C HIS A 210 10.52 -19.98 9.91
N ARG A 211 11.12 -19.11 9.11
CA ARG A 211 12.56 -18.86 9.17
C ARG A 211 12.93 -18.08 10.43
N ASP A 212 14.17 -18.24 10.87
CA ASP A 212 14.71 -17.53 12.03
C ASP A 212 14.70 -16.00 11.85
N ASP A 213 14.74 -15.51 10.60
CA ASP A 213 14.68 -14.08 10.28
C ASP A 213 13.25 -13.53 10.13
N PHE A 214 12.21 -14.36 10.30
CA PHE A 214 10.82 -13.92 10.33
C PHE A 214 10.52 -13.16 11.62
N THR A 215 10.76 -11.86 11.58
CA THR A 215 10.60 -10.93 12.69
C THR A 215 9.49 -9.91 12.37
N PRO A 216 8.46 -9.75 13.22
CA PRO A 216 7.28 -8.91 12.97
C PRO A 216 7.54 -7.44 12.64
N VAL A 217 8.71 -6.89 12.93
CA VAL A 217 9.07 -5.49 12.68
C VAL A 217 10.53 -5.43 12.23
N SER A 218 10.80 -5.95 11.02
CA SER A 218 12.14 -6.00 10.43
C SER A 218 12.11 -5.66 8.95
N ASN A 219 13.06 -4.84 8.53
CA ASN A 219 13.35 -4.52 7.14
C ASN A 219 14.32 -5.52 6.47
N GLU A 220 14.85 -6.49 7.22
CA GLU A 220 15.90 -7.39 6.73
C GLU A 220 15.44 -8.83 6.44
N SER A 221 14.22 -9.18 6.87
CA SER A 221 13.66 -10.53 6.69
C SER A 221 13.59 -10.95 5.20
N LEU A 222 13.69 -12.25 4.92
CA LEU A 222 13.47 -12.78 3.58
C LEU A 222 12.10 -12.34 3.02
N MET A 223 11.06 -12.31 3.85
CA MET A 223 9.73 -11.85 3.42
C MET A 223 9.77 -10.41 2.91
N ARG A 224 10.47 -9.50 3.61
CA ARG A 224 10.69 -8.13 3.13
C ARG A 224 11.47 -8.11 1.82
N LYS A 225 12.56 -8.86 1.72
CA LYS A 225 13.37 -8.95 0.50
C LYS A 225 12.56 -9.44 -0.70
N LYS A 226 11.63 -10.38 -0.49
CA LYS A 226 10.70 -10.85 -1.53
C LYS A 226 9.71 -9.76 -1.95
N PHE A 227 9.12 -9.00 -1.02
CA PHE A 227 8.28 -7.85 -1.38
C PHE A 227 9.04 -6.84 -2.25
N ASP A 228 10.24 -6.49 -1.84
CA ASP A 228 11.10 -5.54 -2.55
C ASP A 228 11.46 -6.04 -3.95
N SER A 229 11.86 -7.31 -4.06
CA SER A 229 12.20 -7.98 -5.32
C SER A 229 11.02 -7.96 -6.29
N ILE A 230 9.86 -8.43 -5.83
CA ILE A 230 8.61 -8.45 -6.62
C ILE A 230 8.23 -7.05 -7.09
N GLY A 231 8.24 -6.06 -6.19
CA GLY A 231 7.86 -4.69 -6.51
C GLY A 231 8.82 -4.02 -7.51
N LYS A 232 10.14 -4.18 -7.33
CA LYS A 232 11.15 -3.69 -8.27
C LYS A 232 11.07 -4.41 -9.62
N TYR A 233 10.74 -5.70 -9.62
CA TYR A 233 10.53 -6.47 -10.85
C TYR A 233 9.31 -5.96 -11.63
N MET A 234 8.20 -5.66 -10.96
CA MET A 234 7.04 -5.01 -11.60
C MET A 234 7.44 -3.69 -12.24
N GLU A 235 8.18 -2.83 -11.53
CA GLU A 235 8.65 -1.55 -12.08
C GLU A 235 9.54 -1.73 -13.31
N LYS A 236 10.45 -2.70 -13.26
CA LYS A 236 11.32 -3.08 -14.39
C LYS A 236 10.50 -3.53 -15.60
N CYS A 237 9.52 -4.39 -15.40
CA CYS A 237 8.65 -4.90 -16.48
C CYS A 237 7.73 -3.81 -17.06
N MET A 238 7.22 -2.92 -16.21
CA MET A 238 6.45 -1.75 -16.66
C MET A 238 7.33 -0.70 -17.36
N ASN A 239 8.66 -0.76 -17.17
CA ASN A 239 9.61 0.29 -17.50
C ASN A 239 9.24 1.65 -16.87
N LYS A 240 8.72 1.61 -15.64
CA LYS A 240 8.13 2.74 -14.91
C LYS A 240 8.32 2.52 -13.41
N LYS A 241 8.50 3.60 -12.66
CA LYS A 241 8.50 3.55 -11.19
C LYS A 241 7.10 3.81 -10.66
N TYR A 242 6.76 3.21 -9.52
CA TYR A 242 5.60 3.65 -8.76
C TYR A 242 5.87 5.02 -8.14
N PHE A 243 4.87 5.91 -8.17
CA PHE A 243 4.86 7.09 -7.34
C PHE A 243 4.22 6.72 -6.00
N THR A 244 5.05 6.51 -4.98
CA THR A 244 4.56 6.02 -3.68
C THR A 244 4.30 7.20 -2.75
N ILE A 245 3.21 7.16 -1.98
CA ILE A 245 2.84 8.14 -0.96
C ILE A 245 2.44 7.37 0.30
N ASP A 246 3.38 7.25 1.24
CA ASP A 246 3.19 6.52 2.48
C ASP A 246 3.02 7.48 3.66
N GLY A 247 1.90 7.35 4.37
CA GLY A 247 1.70 7.97 5.67
C GLY A 247 2.24 7.06 6.77
N VAL A 248 3.20 7.53 7.58
CA VAL A 248 3.57 6.85 8.82
C VAL A 248 2.46 7.14 9.83
N LEU A 249 1.85 6.10 10.39
CA LEU A 249 0.68 6.26 11.25
C LEU A 249 0.99 5.90 12.70
N ASP A 250 0.24 6.51 13.62
CA ASP A 250 0.19 6.10 15.01
C ASP A 250 -0.85 4.98 15.25
N THR A 251 -0.99 4.53 16.49
CA THR A 251 -1.96 3.49 16.89
C THR A 251 -3.42 3.88 16.63
N SER A 252 -3.72 5.16 16.52
CA SER A 252 -5.05 5.71 16.21
C SER A 252 -5.23 6.02 14.71
N ALA A 253 -4.31 5.54 13.86
CA ALA A 253 -4.28 5.77 12.42
C ALA A 253 -4.13 7.25 12.00
N ARG A 254 -3.63 8.12 12.88
CA ARG A 254 -3.28 9.51 12.56
C ARG A 254 -1.87 9.56 11.97
N GLN A 255 -1.66 10.44 11.02
CA GLN A 255 -0.37 10.62 10.36
C GLN A 255 0.62 11.28 11.31
N ILE A 256 1.78 10.67 11.51
CA ILE A 256 2.93 11.27 12.22
C ILE A 256 3.99 11.81 11.24
N ALA A 257 4.02 11.28 10.03
CA ALA A 257 4.85 11.74 8.92
C ALA A 257 4.24 11.29 7.58
N VAL A 258 4.59 11.95 6.49
CA VAL A 258 4.21 11.55 5.14
C VAL A 258 5.42 11.66 4.23
N TYR A 259 5.67 10.60 3.44
CA TYR A 259 6.74 10.57 2.46
C TYR A 259 6.16 10.24 1.10
N ALA A 260 6.64 10.94 0.06
CA ALA A 260 6.28 10.64 -1.31
C ALA A 260 7.51 10.55 -2.20
N GLY A 261 7.45 9.70 -3.21
CA GLY A 261 8.52 9.53 -4.19
C GLY A 261 8.76 8.07 -4.59
N TYR A 262 10.02 7.79 -4.93
CA TYR A 262 10.41 6.49 -5.43
C TYR A 262 10.41 5.46 -4.29
N GLY A 263 9.61 4.39 -4.43
CA GLY A 263 9.41 3.37 -3.39
C GLY A 263 10.72 2.86 -2.77
N LYS A 264 11.76 2.61 -3.58
CA LYS A 264 13.07 2.16 -3.10
C LYS A 264 13.77 3.15 -2.15
N GLU A 265 13.55 4.45 -2.32
CA GLU A 265 14.24 5.51 -1.57
C GLU A 265 13.47 5.95 -0.32
N ILE A 266 12.15 5.67 -0.24
CA ILE A 266 11.29 6.17 0.85
C ILE A 266 10.80 5.10 1.83
N GLN A 267 10.93 3.80 1.48
CA GLN A 267 10.40 2.70 2.28
C GLN A 267 11.27 2.29 3.47
#